data_AF-A0AA37UKP7-F1
#
_entry.id   AF-A0AA37UKP7-F1
#
_cell.length_a   1.000
_cell.length_b   1.000
_cell.length_c   1.000
_cell.angle_alpha   90.00
_cell.angle_beta   90.00
_cell.angle_gamma   90.00
#
_symmetry.space_group_name_H-M   'P 1'
#
loop_
_entity.id
_entity.type
_entity.pdbx_description
1 polymer ?
#
loop_
_entity_poly.entity_id
_entity_poly.type
_entity_poly.pdbx_seq_one_letter_code
_entity_poly.pdbx_strand_id
1 'polypeptide(L)'
;MSRRAEYYEPPDAASFEATASQRNRDKQAGFYVDRAGSSITTPLEITADGVPESLGWIAQVVEMHLIEDHTRQQDTPDASLIDSVQDLHWVMLQYAHPAEFAGFMDQLTEDPNADRDGNGEPTSPTT
;
A
#
# COMPACT_ATOMS: atom_id res chain seq x y z
N MET A 1 -19.91 -45.06 53.55
CA MET A 1 -20.08 -43.65 53.13
C MET A 1 -19.66 -43.53 51.68
N SER A 2 -20.62 -43.46 50.75
CA SER A 2 -20.36 -43.42 49.30
C SER A 2 -20.15 -41.97 48.87
N ARG A 3 -18.95 -41.62 48.38
CA ARG A 3 -18.71 -40.32 47.74
C ARG A 3 -19.34 -40.37 46.35
N ARG A 4 -20.48 -39.69 46.18
CA ARG A 4 -21.04 -39.43 44.85
C ARG A 4 -20.02 -38.60 44.08
N ALA A 5 -19.56 -39.11 42.95
CA ALA A 5 -18.80 -38.32 41.99
C ALA A 5 -19.71 -37.20 41.50
N GLU A 6 -19.37 -35.95 41.83
CA GLU A 6 -19.93 -34.77 41.16
C GLU A 6 -19.50 -34.86 39.70
N TYR A 7 -20.42 -35.29 38.85
CA TYR A 7 -20.24 -35.15 37.41
C TYR A 7 -20.24 -33.64 37.12
N TYR A 8 -19.12 -33.14 36.61
CA TYR A 8 -19.08 -31.85 35.93
C TYR A 8 -20.07 -31.94 34.76
N GLU A 9 -21.26 -31.41 34.95
CA GLU A 9 -22.25 -31.27 33.89
C GLU A 9 -21.71 -30.19 32.95
N PRO A 10 -21.31 -30.53 31.71
CA PRO A 10 -20.90 -29.51 30.76
C PRO A 10 -22.08 -28.54 30.59
N PRO A 11 -21.84 -27.22 30.47
CA PRO A 11 -22.90 -26.27 30.19
C PRO A 11 -23.69 -26.80 28.98
N ASP A 12 -25.02 -26.80 29.12
CA ASP A 12 -26.01 -27.32 28.16
C ASP A 12 -25.45 -27.31 26.73
N ALA A 13 -25.41 -28.47 26.06
CA ALA A 13 -24.85 -28.61 24.73
C ALA A 13 -25.44 -27.59 23.73
N ALA A 14 -26.69 -27.17 23.94
CA ALA A 14 -27.34 -26.11 23.16
C ALA A 14 -26.67 -24.73 23.36
N SER A 15 -26.20 -24.43 24.58
CA SER A 15 -25.43 -23.21 24.88
C SER A 15 -24.04 -23.26 24.24
N PHE A 16 -23.43 -24.45 24.16
CA PHE A 16 -22.14 -24.63 23.50
C PHE A 16 -22.25 -24.47 21.97
N GLU A 17 -23.26 -25.09 21.35
CA GLU A 17 -23.53 -24.92 19.92
C GLU A 17 -23.88 -23.48 19.56
N ALA A 18 -24.70 -22.81 20.38
CA ALA A 18 -25.03 -21.39 20.18
C ALA A 18 -23.79 -20.50 20.28
N THR A 19 -22.93 -20.74 21.28
CA THR A 19 -21.69 -19.97 21.50
C THR A 19 -20.66 -20.25 20.40
N ALA A 20 -20.51 -21.50 19.96
CA ALA A 20 -19.64 -21.88 18.87
C ALA A 20 -20.11 -21.28 17.53
N SER A 21 -21.42 -21.26 17.29
CA SER A 21 -22.03 -20.64 16.12
C SER A 21 -21.83 -19.13 16.10
N GLN A 22 -22.01 -18.46 17.25
CA GLN A 22 -21.75 -17.03 17.36
C GLN A 22 -20.27 -16.71 17.12
N ARG A 23 -19.34 -17.43 17.77
CA ARG A 23 -17.90 -17.25 17.55
C ARG A 23 -17.47 -17.52 16.11
N ASN A 24 -18.10 -18.47 15.42
CA ASN A 24 -17.82 -18.71 14.01
C ASN A 24 -18.32 -17.56 13.13
N ARG A 25 -19.47 -16.96 13.44
CA ARG A 25 -19.94 -15.73 12.77
C ARG A 25 -19.01 -14.55 13.04
N ASP A 26 -18.56 -14.39 14.28
CA ASP A 26 -17.60 -13.34 14.67
C ASP A 26 -16.25 -13.50 13.96
N LYS A 27 -15.82 -14.74 13.68
CA LYS A 27 -14.61 -15.03 12.89
C LYS A 27 -14.79 -14.78 11.39
N GLN A 28 -16.01 -14.89 10.89
CA GLN A 28 -16.36 -14.63 9.49
C GLN A 28 -16.61 -13.14 9.24
N ALA A 29 -16.95 -12.38 10.28
CA ALA A 29 -17.08 -10.92 10.20
C ALA A 29 -15.74 -10.30 9.73
N GLY A 30 -15.77 -9.67 8.56
CA GLY A 30 -14.60 -9.04 7.94
C GLY A 30 -13.70 -9.95 7.11
N PHE A 31 -13.93 -11.27 7.07
CA PHE A 31 -13.19 -12.21 6.21
C PHE A 31 -14.16 -13.05 5.38
N TYR A 32 -14.20 -12.74 4.07
CA TYR A 32 -15.06 -13.31 3.04
C TYR A 32 -16.56 -13.04 3.20
N VAL A 33 -17.09 -12.16 2.32
CA VAL A 33 -18.52 -11.98 2.00
C VAL A 33 -19.42 -12.08 3.24
N ASP A 34 -19.38 -11.04 4.08
CA ASP A 34 -20.33 -10.95 5.18
C ASP A 34 -21.73 -10.72 4.59
N ARG A 35 -22.74 -11.46 5.06
CA ARG A 35 -24.10 -11.36 4.54
C ARG A 35 -25.02 -10.84 5.64
N ALA A 36 -25.24 -9.53 5.67
CA ALA A 36 -26.26 -8.91 6.50
C ALA A 36 -27.63 -8.99 5.82
N GLY A 37 -28.36 -10.09 6.06
CA GLY A 37 -29.70 -10.31 5.50
C GLY A 37 -29.70 -10.56 3.99
N SER A 38 -30.21 -9.61 3.21
CA SER A 38 -30.13 -9.63 1.73
C SER A 38 -28.91 -8.89 1.18
N SER A 39 -28.15 -8.18 2.02
CA SER A 39 -26.93 -7.47 1.62
C SER A 39 -25.73 -8.40 1.70
N ILE A 40 -24.91 -8.38 0.67
CA ILE A 40 -23.59 -9.02 0.65
C ILE A 40 -22.58 -7.88 0.79
N THR A 41 -21.89 -7.84 1.92
CA THR A 41 -20.77 -6.95 2.19
C THR A 41 -19.46 -7.62 1.82
N THR A 42 -18.82 -7.10 0.78
CA THR A 42 -17.52 -7.56 0.31
C THR A 42 -16.38 -6.80 1.00
N PRO A 43 -15.14 -7.33 1.03
CA PRO A 43 -13.99 -6.60 1.55
C PRO A 43 -13.75 -5.23 0.90
N LEU A 44 -14.29 -5.00 -0.31
CA LEU A 44 -14.21 -3.72 -1.01
C LEU A 44 -15.16 -2.64 -0.43
N GLU A 45 -16.11 -3.03 0.42
CA GLU A 45 -17.03 -2.13 1.10
C GLU A 45 -16.51 -1.67 2.47
N ILE A 46 -15.39 -2.23 2.91
CA ILE A 46 -14.68 -1.76 4.10
C ILE A 46 -14.01 -0.44 3.74
N THR A 47 -14.29 0.61 4.51
CA THR A 47 -13.64 1.91 4.33
C THR A 47 -12.15 1.75 4.55
N ALA A 48 -11.34 2.34 3.67
CA ALA A 48 -9.89 2.20 3.71
C ALA A 48 -9.24 2.99 4.87
N ASP A 49 -10.00 3.73 5.69
CA ASP A 49 -9.60 4.43 6.92
C ASP A 49 -8.11 4.75 7.05
N GLY A 50 -7.62 5.79 6.36
CA GLY A 50 -6.24 6.25 6.52
C GLY A 50 -5.17 5.43 5.79
N VAL A 51 -5.52 4.29 5.17
CA VAL A 51 -4.60 3.45 4.39
C VAL A 51 -4.04 4.20 3.19
N PRO A 52 -4.83 4.93 2.36
CA PRO A 52 -4.27 5.70 1.24
C PRO A 52 -3.24 6.73 1.69
N GLU A 53 -3.52 7.45 2.78
CA GLU A 53 -2.62 8.45 3.36
C GLU A 53 -1.33 7.79 3.90
N SER A 54 -1.47 6.64 4.56
CA SER A 54 -0.32 5.88 5.07
C SER A 54 0.56 5.35 3.94
N LEU A 55 -0.04 4.85 2.86
CA LEU A 55 0.68 4.38 1.67
C LEU A 55 1.42 5.53 0.98
N GLY A 56 0.80 6.70 0.85
CA GLY A 56 1.46 7.90 0.32
C GLY A 56 2.66 8.32 1.17
N TRP A 57 2.51 8.34 2.49
CA TRP A 57 3.61 8.67 3.40
C TRP A 57 4.76 7.66 3.32
N ILE A 58 4.46 6.35 3.30
CA ILE A 58 5.46 5.29 3.12
C ILE A 58 6.19 5.47 1.79
N ALA A 59 5.45 5.77 0.72
CA ALA A 59 6.03 5.99 -0.60
C ALA A 59 7.02 7.16 -0.62
N GLN A 60 6.70 8.27 0.04
CA GLN A 60 7.59 9.44 0.17
C GLN A 60 8.87 9.11 0.97
N VAL A 61 8.77 8.30 2.03
CA VAL A 61 9.95 7.87 2.79
C VAL A 61 10.85 6.97 1.95
N VAL A 62 10.27 6.05 1.18
CA VAL A 62 11.02 5.21 0.24
C VAL A 62 11.69 6.07 -0.83
N GLU A 63 10.98 7.04 -1.39
CA GLU A 63 11.54 7.98 -2.37
C GLU A 63 12.74 8.75 -1.82
N MET A 64 12.65 9.26 -0.59
CA MET A 64 13.76 9.94 0.08
C MET A 64 15.02 9.06 0.12
N HIS A 65 14.87 7.77 0.43
CA HIS A 65 16.00 6.83 0.42
C HIS A 65 16.52 6.52 -0.98
N LEU A 66 15.66 6.49 -2.00
CA LEU A 66 16.09 6.34 -3.39
C LEU A 66 16.87 7.57 -3.88
N ILE A 67 16.46 8.78 -3.48
CA ILE A 67 17.19 10.03 -3.77
C ILE A 67 18.56 10.02 -3.07
N GLU A 68 18.58 9.62 -1.79
CA GLU A 68 19.83 9.51 -1.01
C GLU A 68 20.79 8.51 -1.64
N ASP A 69 20.31 7.33 -2.03
CA ASP A 69 21.16 6.32 -2.67
C ASP A 69 21.61 6.76 -4.07
N HIS A 70 20.75 7.41 -4.85
CA HIS A 70 21.15 8.00 -6.13
C HIS A 70 22.26 9.05 -5.95
N THR A 71 22.15 9.89 -4.92
CA THR A 71 23.19 10.88 -4.60
C THR A 71 24.51 10.20 -4.23
N ARG A 72 24.50 9.14 -3.41
CA ARG A 72 25.69 8.31 -3.11
C ARG A 72 26.31 7.72 -4.38
N GLN A 73 25.49 7.31 -5.34
CA GLN A 73 25.96 6.70 -6.59
C GLN A 73 26.64 7.70 -7.53
N GLN A 74 26.30 9.00 -7.50
CA GLN A 74 26.94 10.03 -8.33
C GLN A 74 28.45 10.17 -8.07
N ASP A 75 28.89 9.89 -6.83
CA ASP A 75 30.31 9.91 -6.43
C ASP A 75 31.02 8.58 -6.65
N THR A 76 30.35 7.57 -7.22
CA THR A 76 30.91 6.22 -7.38
C THR A 76 31.85 6.17 -8.60
N PRO A 77 33.14 5.80 -8.43
CA PRO A 77 34.12 5.79 -9.52
C PRO A 77 33.89 4.68 -10.54
N ASP A 78 33.10 3.66 -10.20
CA ASP A 78 32.75 2.54 -11.07
C ASP A 78 31.26 2.61 -11.44
N ALA A 79 30.99 3.01 -12.68
CA ALA A 79 29.62 3.12 -13.21
C ALA A 79 28.88 1.77 -13.29
N SER A 80 29.59 0.64 -13.24
CA SER A 80 28.95 -0.70 -13.22
C SER A 80 28.30 -1.03 -11.88
N LEU A 81 28.56 -0.22 -10.84
CA LEU A 81 27.94 -0.31 -9.51
C LEU A 81 26.73 0.63 -9.34
N ILE A 82 26.40 1.42 -10.37
CA ILE A 82 25.20 2.26 -10.41
C ILE A 82 24.02 1.34 -10.70
N ASP A 83 23.16 1.13 -9.71
CA ASP A 83 22.01 0.24 -9.83
C ASP A 83 20.80 1.01 -10.42
N SER A 84 19.83 0.25 -10.93
CA SER A 84 18.51 0.59 -11.48
C SER A 84 17.57 1.40 -10.56
N VAL A 85 18.12 2.08 -9.55
CA VAL A 85 17.43 2.95 -8.60
C VAL A 85 16.62 4.03 -9.30
N GLN A 86 17.08 4.48 -10.47
CA GLN A 86 16.36 5.47 -11.28
C GLN A 86 15.03 4.91 -11.84
N ASP A 87 15.01 3.64 -12.28
CA ASP A 87 13.79 2.99 -12.76
C ASP A 87 12.77 2.81 -11.62
N LEU A 88 13.27 2.46 -10.44
CA LEU A 88 12.42 2.31 -9.25
C LEU A 88 11.90 3.68 -8.76
N HIS A 89 12.71 4.73 -8.82
CA HIS A 89 12.30 6.09 -8.47
C HIS A 89 11.13 6.55 -9.33
N TRP A 90 11.19 6.30 -10.64
CA TRP A 90 10.09 6.61 -11.56
C TRP A 90 8.78 5.91 -11.18
N VAL A 91 8.85 4.62 -10.86
CA VAL A 91 7.68 3.83 -10.44
C VAL A 91 7.10 4.33 -9.12
N MET A 92 7.92 4.90 -8.23
CA MET A 92 7.48 5.38 -6.92
C MET A 92 6.73 6.71 -6.96
N LEU A 93 7.01 7.59 -7.93
CA LEU A 93 6.41 8.92 -8.02
C LEU A 93 4.87 8.89 -8.11
N GLN A 94 4.30 7.89 -8.78
CA GLN A 94 2.84 7.73 -8.88
C GLN A 94 2.14 7.51 -7.52
N TYR A 95 2.89 7.02 -6.52
CA TYR A 95 2.39 6.75 -5.18
C TYR A 95 2.76 7.85 -4.19
N ALA A 96 3.97 8.40 -4.30
CA ALA A 96 4.46 9.46 -3.41
C ALA A 96 3.87 10.84 -3.74
N HIS A 97 3.69 11.12 -5.04
CA HIS A 97 3.24 12.41 -5.58
C HIS A 97 2.13 12.23 -6.63
N PRO A 98 0.97 11.64 -6.27
CA PRO A 98 -0.05 11.22 -7.24
C PRO A 98 -0.64 12.37 -8.07
N ALA A 99 -0.81 13.56 -7.47
CA ALA A 99 -1.36 14.72 -8.17
C ALA A 99 -0.36 15.31 -9.18
N GLU A 100 0.92 15.39 -8.81
CA GLU A 100 1.99 15.89 -9.68
C GLU A 100 2.25 14.90 -10.83
N PHE A 101 2.26 13.61 -10.52
CA PHE A 101 2.40 12.55 -11.53
C PHE A 101 1.25 12.57 -12.55
N ALA A 102 0.01 12.71 -12.10
CA ALA A 102 -1.13 12.85 -13.00
C ALA A 102 -0.99 14.08 -13.90
N GLY A 103 -0.64 15.24 -13.33
CA GLY A 103 -0.43 16.46 -14.12
C GLY A 103 0.71 16.35 -15.13
N PHE A 104 1.79 15.62 -14.80
CA PHE A 104 2.87 15.32 -15.73
C PHE A 104 2.43 14.41 -16.88
N MET A 105 1.69 13.33 -16.57
CA MET A 105 1.19 12.40 -17.58
C MET A 105 0.18 13.05 -18.53
N ASP A 106 -0.64 13.97 -18.02
CA ASP A 106 -1.55 14.77 -18.84
C ASP A 106 -0.76 15.65 -19.83
N GLN A 107 0.29 16.34 -19.37
CA GLN A 107 1.16 17.14 -20.24
C GLN A 107 1.88 16.31 -21.31
N LEU A 108 2.38 15.13 -20.94
CA LEU A 108 3.05 14.20 -21.88
C LEU A 108 2.09 13.68 -22.95
N THR A 109 0.81 13.52 -22.61
CA THR A 109 -0.23 13.08 -23.54
C THR A 109 -0.66 14.21 -24.49
N GLU A 110 -0.59 15.46 -24.04
CA GLU A 110 -0.95 16.65 -24.83
C GLU A 110 0.17 17.12 -25.77
N ASP A 111 1.45 16.84 -25.47
CA ASP A 111 2.60 17.22 -26.31
C ASP A 111 3.33 16.01 -26.93
N PRO A 112 2.97 15.60 -28.16
CA PRO A 112 3.64 14.50 -28.86
C PRO A 112 5.06 14.83 -29.37
N ASN A 113 5.63 16.01 -29.08
CA ASN A 113 6.98 16.40 -29.48
C ASN A 113 7.93 16.75 -28.31
N ALA A 114 7.55 16.52 -27.05
CA ALA A 114 8.38 16.88 -25.89
C ALA A 114 9.79 16.21 -25.84
N ASP A 115 10.01 15.12 -26.60
CA ASP A 115 11.31 14.44 -26.72
C ASP A 115 12.31 15.12 -27.69
N ARG A 116 11.97 16.23 -28.35
CA ARG A 116 12.83 16.80 -29.41
C ARG A 116 13.89 17.82 -28.98
N ASP A 117 13.82 18.39 -27.78
CA ASP A 117 14.71 19.48 -27.38
C ASP A 117 15.65 19.07 -26.23
N GLY A 118 16.45 18.04 -26.48
CA GLY A 118 17.72 17.85 -25.77
C GLY A 118 18.77 18.86 -26.23
N ASN A 119 19.49 19.47 -25.28
CA ASN A 119 20.55 20.48 -25.42
C ASN A 119 20.14 21.96 -25.58
N GLY A 120 19.63 22.55 -24.49
CA GLY A 120 19.82 23.97 -24.20
C GLY A 120 21.16 24.20 -23.51
N GLU A 121 22.21 24.43 -24.29
CA GLU A 121 23.54 24.84 -23.82
C GLU A 121 23.42 26.15 -22.99
N PRO A 122 23.88 26.22 -21.72
CA PRO A 122 23.84 27.46 -20.98
C PRO A 122 24.89 28.42 -21.55
N THR A 123 24.43 29.46 -22.27
CA THR A 123 25.30 30.55 -22.70
C THR A 123 25.81 31.30 -21.48
N SER A 124 27.09 31.15 -21.18
CA SER A 124 27.80 31.95 -20.17
C SER A 124 27.64 33.45 -20.43
N PRO A 125 27.28 34.27 -19.42
CA PRO A 125 27.32 35.71 -19.58
C PRO A 125 28.79 36.18 -19.56
N THR A 126 29.22 36.77 -20.68
CA THR A 126 30.40 37.62 -20.75
C THR A 126 30.19 38.85 -19.86
N THR A 127 31.03 39.04 -18.83
CA THR A 127 31.61 40.34 -18.45
C THR A 127 32.84 40.10 -17.58
#